data_AF-A0A085BNP7-F1
#
_entry.id   AF-A0A085BNP7-F1
#
_cell.length_a   1.000
_cell.length_b   1.000
_cell.length_c   1.000
_cell.angle_alpha   90.00
_cell.angle_beta   90.00
_cell.angle_gamma   90.00
#
_symmetry.space_group_name_H-M   'P 1'
#
loop_
_entity.id
_entity.type
_entity.pdbx_description
1 polymer ?
#
loop_
_entity_poly.entity_id
_entity_poly.type
_entity_poly.pdbx_seq_one_letter_code
_entity_poly.pdbx_strand_id
1 'polypeptide(L)'
;MKSNFNFGSIVLVTLLSFVSCGQDYVDNSRVFAEGKITSQSQSVSNLPVSLENSYYILSKTTTGNDGSFRLGGPDATSETELVLNKKILNFSTDRTGYVLSYDSLSIVFPEGRNYVKFSNITIE
;
A
#
# COMPACT_ATOMS: atom_id res chain seq x y z
N MET A 1 48.37 12.52 -28.40
CA MET A 1 47.32 12.05 -27.47
C MET A 1 46.16 13.03 -27.53
N LYS A 2 45.04 12.67 -28.15
CA LYS A 2 43.79 13.45 -28.10
C LYS A 2 42.68 12.50 -27.65
N SER A 3 42.26 12.65 -26.40
CA SER A 3 41.12 11.94 -25.83
C SER A 3 39.85 12.66 -26.26
N ASN A 4 39.05 12.03 -27.12
CA ASN A 4 37.73 12.52 -27.52
C ASN A 4 36.71 12.00 -26.50
N PHE A 5 36.44 12.80 -25.47
CA PHE A 5 35.41 12.47 -24.49
C PHE A 5 34.04 12.82 -25.08
N ASN A 6 33.27 11.80 -25.45
CA ASN A 6 31.99 11.93 -26.13
C ASN A 6 30.89 12.28 -25.11
N PHE A 7 30.59 13.59 -24.98
CA PHE A 7 29.62 14.14 -24.02
C PHE A 7 28.16 13.75 -24.30
N GLY A 8 27.86 13.13 -25.45
CA GLY A 8 26.48 12.83 -25.87
C GLY A 8 25.79 11.71 -25.09
N SER A 9 26.54 10.78 -24.48
CA SER A 9 25.95 9.60 -23.82
C SER A 9 25.55 9.81 -22.36
N ILE A 10 25.99 10.89 -21.70
CA ILE A 10 25.73 11.09 -20.27
C ILE A 10 24.32 11.66 -20.02
N VAL A 11 23.77 12.42 -20.98
CA VAL A 11 22.47 13.11 -20.81
C VAL A 11 21.27 12.17 -20.85
N LEU A 12 21.37 11.03 -21.55
CA LEU A 12 20.25 10.08 -21.68
C LEU A 12 20.02 9.24 -20.41
N VAL A 13 21.06 9.02 -19.60
CA VAL A 13 20.96 8.22 -18.36
C VAL A 13 20.30 9.01 -17.23
N THR A 14 20.43 10.35 -17.22
CA THR A 14 19.88 11.21 -16.16
C THR A 14 18.37 11.46 -16.30
N LEU A 15 17.79 11.27 -17.50
CA LEU A 15 16.35 11.49 -17.72
C LEU A 15 15.45 10.33 -17.24
N LEU A 16 16.01 9.15 -16.94
CA LEU A 16 15.23 7.99 -16.49
C LEU A 16 15.09 7.90 -14.96
N SER A 17 15.74 8.78 -14.20
CA SER A 17 15.83 8.66 -12.73
C SER A 17 14.72 9.37 -11.95
N PHE A 18 13.79 10.08 -12.60
CA PHE A 18 12.79 10.92 -11.91
C PHE A 18 11.32 10.57 -12.19
N VAL A 19 11.04 9.42 -12.81
CA VAL A 19 9.67 8.88 -12.80
C VAL A 19 9.44 8.21 -11.44
N SER A 20 9.23 9.03 -10.41
CA SER A 20 8.63 8.60 -9.15
C SER A 20 7.16 8.25 -9.41
N CYS A 21 6.95 7.09 -10.02
CA CYS A 21 5.63 6.54 -10.29
C CYS A 21 5.07 5.95 -8.99
N GLY A 22 4.54 6.79 -8.11
CA GLY A 22 4.01 6.32 -6.84
C GLY A 22 3.10 7.32 -6.15
N GLN A 23 3.52 8.59 -6.08
CA GLN A 23 2.73 9.62 -5.40
C GLN A 23 1.45 9.95 -6.16
N ASP A 24 1.57 10.26 -7.46
CA ASP A 24 0.44 10.69 -8.30
C ASP A 24 -0.61 9.58 -8.51
N TYR A 25 -0.20 8.32 -8.47
CA TYR A 25 -1.11 7.18 -8.60
C TYR A 25 -2.02 7.05 -7.38
N VAL A 26 -1.44 7.24 -6.19
CA VAL A 26 -2.17 7.24 -4.92
C VAL A 26 -3.15 8.42 -4.86
N ASP A 27 -2.74 9.60 -5.30
CA ASP A 27 -3.55 10.80 -5.19
C ASP A 27 -4.75 10.82 -6.18
N ASN A 28 -4.72 9.99 -7.23
CA ASN A 28 -5.84 9.78 -8.18
C ASN A 28 -6.52 8.40 -8.04
N SER A 29 -6.25 7.70 -6.94
CA SER A 29 -6.76 6.36 -6.72
C SER A 29 -8.28 6.36 -6.52
N ARG A 30 -8.95 5.36 -7.09
CA ARG A 30 -10.39 5.15 -6.86
C ARG A 30 -10.65 4.33 -5.61
N VAL A 31 -9.69 3.49 -5.25
CA VAL A 31 -9.62 2.74 -4.00
C VAL A 31 -8.33 3.12 -3.28
N PHE A 32 -8.40 3.42 -1.99
CA PHE A 32 -7.30 3.93 -1.20
C PHE A 32 -7.38 3.47 0.25
N ALA A 33 -6.24 3.07 0.79
CA ALA A 33 -6.07 2.75 2.20
C ALA A 33 -4.77 3.36 2.72
N GLU A 34 -4.84 3.97 3.89
CA GLU A 34 -3.65 4.37 4.64
C GLU A 34 -3.81 4.01 6.10
N GLY A 35 -2.69 3.90 6.81
CA GLY A 35 -2.72 3.69 8.24
C GLY A 35 -1.38 3.37 8.85
N LYS A 36 -1.44 2.90 10.10
CA LYS A 36 -0.28 2.51 10.88
C LYS A 36 -0.48 1.12 11.48
N ILE A 37 0.51 0.24 11.30
CA ILE A 37 0.53 -1.11 11.85
C ILE A 37 1.41 -1.12 13.09
N THR A 38 0.92 -1.74 14.16
CA THR A 38 1.65 -1.92 15.42
C THR A 38 1.65 -3.40 15.82
N SER A 39 2.76 -3.86 16.39
CA SER A 39 2.91 -5.18 17.02
C SER A 39 3.68 -5.01 18.32
N GLN A 40 3.40 -5.89 19.30
CA GLN A 40 4.19 -5.97 20.53
C GLN A 40 5.34 -6.98 20.43
N SER A 41 5.29 -7.90 19.46
CA SER A 41 6.21 -9.04 19.41
C SER A 41 7.07 -9.10 18.15
N GLN A 42 6.69 -8.38 17.08
CA GLN A 42 7.37 -8.41 15.79
C GLN A 42 7.70 -7.02 15.26
N SER A 43 8.73 -6.96 14.40
CA SER A 43 8.99 -5.76 13.61
C SER A 43 7.86 -5.51 12.62
N VAL A 44 7.38 -4.27 12.59
CA VAL A 44 6.39 -3.80 11.61
C VAL A 44 7.05 -3.09 10.42
N SER A 45 8.38 -3.08 10.33
CA SER A 45 9.11 -2.47 9.23
C SER A 45 9.16 -3.40 8.01
N ASN A 46 8.98 -2.85 6.80
CA ASN A 46 9.01 -3.60 5.54
C ASN A 46 7.98 -4.75 5.48
N LEU A 47 6.88 -4.62 6.22
CA LEU A 47 5.79 -5.58 6.23
C LEU A 47 5.00 -5.45 4.91
N PRO A 48 4.75 -6.55 4.16
CA PRO A 48 3.95 -6.49 2.95
C PRO A 48 2.51 -6.10 3.26
N VAL A 49 1.96 -5.19 2.47
CA VAL A 49 0.56 -4.76 2.54
C VAL A 49 0.01 -4.73 1.12
N SER A 50 -1.16 -5.32 0.90
CA SER A 50 -1.82 -5.30 -0.40
C SER A 50 -3.28 -4.92 -0.30
N LEU A 51 -3.77 -4.24 -1.35
CA LEU A 51 -5.20 -4.15 -1.64
C LEU A 51 -5.51 -5.21 -2.68
N GLU A 52 -6.47 -6.07 -2.38
CA GLU A 52 -6.84 -7.20 -3.22
C GLU A 52 -8.35 -7.23 -3.41
N ASN A 53 -8.78 -7.83 -4.51
CA ASN A 53 -10.16 -8.25 -4.70
C ASN A 53 -10.19 -9.75 -5.01
N SER A 54 -11.39 -10.32 -5.22
CA SER A 54 -11.55 -11.76 -5.47
C SER A 54 -10.82 -12.28 -6.73
N TYR A 55 -10.34 -11.40 -7.61
CA TYR A 55 -9.77 -11.75 -8.91
C TYR A 55 -8.27 -11.47 -9.01
N TYR A 56 -7.80 -10.37 -8.43
CA TYR A 56 -6.42 -9.91 -8.57
C TYR A 56 -6.04 -8.89 -7.48
N ILE A 57 -4.74 -8.60 -7.46
CA ILE A 57 -4.13 -7.64 -6.56
C ILE A 57 -4.22 -6.24 -7.20
N LEU A 58 -4.90 -5.32 -6.53
CA LEU A 58 -5.09 -3.94 -6.97
C LEU A 58 -3.80 -3.13 -6.82
N SER A 59 -3.14 -3.25 -5.66
CA SER A 59 -1.87 -2.59 -5.37
C SER A 59 -1.12 -3.27 -4.23
N LYS A 60 0.19 -3.00 -4.15
CA LYS A 60 1.07 -3.51 -3.10
C LYS A 60 1.98 -2.40 -2.60
N THR A 61 2.31 -2.44 -1.33
CA THR A 61 3.37 -1.65 -0.72
C THR A 61 4.05 -2.47 0.39
N THR A 62 5.10 -1.91 0.96
CA THR A 62 5.60 -2.30 2.27
C THR A 62 5.40 -1.16 3.26
N THR A 63 5.31 -1.47 4.54
CA THR A 63 5.31 -0.46 5.61
C THR A 63 6.66 0.24 5.73
N GLY A 64 6.62 1.50 6.17
CA GLY A 64 7.79 2.22 6.66
C GLY A 64 8.29 1.68 8.00
N ASN A 65 9.42 2.21 8.48
CA ASN A 65 10.06 1.78 9.73
C ASN A 65 9.14 1.94 10.96
N ASP A 66 8.21 2.89 10.92
CA ASP A 66 7.24 3.15 11.99
C ASP A 66 5.93 2.35 11.82
N GLY A 67 5.85 1.47 10.82
CA GLY A 67 4.65 0.71 10.50
C GLY A 67 3.62 1.48 9.66
N SER A 68 3.92 2.71 9.23
CA SER A 68 3.02 3.47 8.35
C SER A 68 2.95 2.85 6.95
N PHE A 69 1.78 2.91 6.33
CA PHE A 69 1.58 2.49 4.94
C PHE A 69 0.57 3.39 4.25
N ARG A 70 0.68 3.46 2.92
CA ARG A 70 -0.26 4.14 2.05
C ARG A 70 -0.28 3.42 0.70
N LEU A 71 -1.44 3.00 0.24
CA LEU A 71 -1.62 2.35 -1.04
C LEU A 71 -2.97 2.73 -1.64
N GLY A 72 -3.00 2.82 -2.96
CA GLY A 72 -4.21 3.07 -3.71
C GLY A 72 -4.15 2.37 -5.06
N GLY A 73 -5.31 2.23 -5.69
CA GLY A 73 -5.49 1.42 -6.88
C GLY A 73 -6.66 1.88 -7.75
N PRO A 74 -6.91 1.16 -8.85
CA PRO A 74 -8.05 1.42 -9.72
C PRO A 74 -9.36 1.07 -9.01
N ASP A 75 -10.48 1.34 -9.66
CA ASP A 75 -11.78 0.92 -9.15
C ASP A 75 -11.82 -0.60 -8.99
N ALA A 76 -12.45 -1.07 -7.91
CA ALA A 76 -12.74 -2.47 -7.73
C ALA A 76 -14.22 -2.70 -8.01
N THR A 77 -14.52 -3.52 -9.02
CA THR A 77 -15.90 -3.91 -9.34
C THR A 77 -16.46 -4.99 -8.39
N SER A 78 -15.67 -5.42 -7.42
CA SER A 78 -15.96 -6.48 -6.47
C SER A 78 -15.44 -6.12 -5.09
N GLU A 79 -15.80 -6.91 -4.08
CA GLU A 79 -15.33 -6.75 -2.70
C GLU A 79 -13.80 -6.60 -2.66
N THR A 80 -13.37 -5.61 -1.87
CA THR A 80 -11.97 -5.25 -1.70
C THR A 80 -11.53 -5.54 -0.27
N GLU A 81 -10.30 -6.01 -0.13
CA GLU A 81 -9.70 -6.29 1.17
C GLU A 81 -8.31 -5.64 1.28
N LEU A 82 -7.98 -5.19 2.49
CA LEU A 82 -6.61 -4.88 2.89
C LEU A 82 -5.97 -6.13 3.49
N VAL A 83 -5.01 -6.72 2.79
CA VAL A 83 -4.35 -7.98 3.18
C VAL A 83 -2.98 -7.70 3.80
N LEU A 84 -2.74 -8.30 4.97
CA LEU A 84 -1.47 -8.16 5.72
C LEU A 84 -0.69 -9.48 5.83
N ASN A 85 -1.32 -10.62 5.55
CA ASN A 85 -0.74 -11.97 5.74
C ASN A 85 -0.13 -12.18 7.14
N LYS A 86 -0.69 -11.48 8.13
CA LYS A 86 -0.38 -11.55 9.56
C LYS A 86 -1.69 -11.52 10.31
N LYS A 87 -1.75 -12.22 11.44
CA LYS A 87 -2.95 -12.26 12.27
C LYS A 87 -3.25 -10.86 12.79
N ILE A 88 -4.39 -10.30 12.38
CA ILE A 88 -4.90 -9.02 12.83
C ILE A 88 -5.72 -9.26 14.09
N LEU A 89 -5.33 -8.60 15.18
CA LEU A 89 -6.00 -8.70 16.48
C LEU A 89 -7.14 -7.70 16.58
N ASN A 90 -6.90 -6.47 16.15
CA ASN A 90 -7.89 -5.40 16.11
C ASN A 90 -7.46 -4.30 15.15
N PHE A 91 -8.40 -3.43 14.77
CA PHE A 91 -8.11 -2.21 14.06
C PHE A 91 -9.07 -1.10 14.48
N SER A 92 -8.70 0.14 14.17
CA SER A 92 -9.54 1.32 14.32
C SER A 92 -9.44 2.19 13.07
N THR A 93 -10.54 2.82 12.68
CA THR A 93 -10.65 3.58 11.43
C THR A 93 -11.62 4.76 11.61
N ASP A 94 -11.49 5.77 10.76
CA ASP A 94 -12.40 6.91 10.68
C ASP A 94 -13.76 6.59 10.03
N ARG A 95 -13.95 5.35 9.58
CA ARG A 95 -15.15 4.83 8.92
C ARG A 95 -15.67 3.55 9.59
N THR A 96 -16.95 3.25 9.43
CA THR A 96 -17.59 2.06 10.01
C THR A 96 -17.68 0.89 9.02
N GLY A 97 -18.20 -0.28 9.42
CA GLY A 97 -18.57 -1.36 8.50
C GLY A 97 -17.42 -2.12 7.85
N TYR A 98 -16.17 -1.80 8.18
CA TYR A 98 -15.02 -2.66 7.89
C TYR A 98 -15.04 -3.81 8.89
N VAL A 99 -14.72 -5.02 8.42
CA VAL A 99 -14.72 -6.23 9.26
C VAL A 99 -13.46 -7.04 9.02
N LEU A 100 -13.05 -7.82 10.02
CA LEU A 100 -11.99 -8.80 9.80
C LEU A 100 -12.50 -9.93 8.91
N SER A 101 -11.64 -10.42 8.03
CA SER A 101 -11.87 -11.71 7.37
C SER A 101 -11.98 -12.84 8.40
N TYR A 102 -12.54 -13.97 7.99
CA TYR A 102 -12.71 -15.14 8.85
C TYR A 102 -11.38 -15.65 9.44
N ASP A 103 -10.30 -15.65 8.65
CA ASP A 103 -8.95 -16.01 9.10
C ASP A 103 -8.22 -14.87 9.82
N SER A 104 -8.80 -13.66 9.79
CA SER A 104 -8.24 -12.41 10.31
C SER A 104 -6.88 -12.04 9.71
N LEU A 105 -6.62 -12.43 8.47
CA LEU A 105 -5.42 -12.04 7.72
C LEU A 105 -5.64 -10.78 6.86
N SER A 106 -6.90 -10.36 6.74
CA SER A 106 -7.30 -9.16 6.01
C SER A 106 -8.45 -8.40 6.69
N ILE A 107 -8.66 -7.16 6.22
CA ILE A 107 -9.79 -6.31 6.59
C ILE A 107 -10.64 -6.10 5.34
N VAL A 108 -11.88 -6.54 5.39
CA VAL A 108 -12.86 -6.47 4.31
C VAL A 108 -13.54 -5.11 4.30
N PHE A 109 -13.64 -4.52 3.11
CA PHE A 109 -14.24 -3.19 2.91
C PHE A 109 -15.74 -3.37 2.64
N PRO A 110 -16.61 -2.53 3.23
CA PRO A 110 -18.03 -2.57 2.89
C PRO A 110 -18.26 -2.09 1.46
N GLU A 111 -19.32 -2.58 0.81
CA GLU A 111 -19.67 -2.18 -0.56
C GLU A 111 -19.76 -0.66 -0.73
N GLY A 112 -19.23 -0.17 -1.86
CA GLY A 112 -19.23 1.25 -2.20
C GLY A 112 -18.28 2.13 -1.37
N ARG A 113 -17.48 1.54 -0.46
CA ARG A 113 -16.47 2.27 0.32
C ARG A 113 -15.07 1.96 -0.15
N ASN A 114 -14.56 2.88 -0.95
CA ASN A 114 -13.26 2.72 -1.56
C ASN A 114 -12.14 3.49 -0.85
N TYR A 115 -12.42 4.31 0.18
CA TYR A 115 -11.40 5.12 0.86
C TYR A 115 -11.47 4.91 2.37
N VAL A 116 -10.33 4.60 2.99
CA VAL A 116 -10.24 4.38 4.44
C VAL A 116 -8.92 4.86 5.04
N LYS A 117 -8.99 5.45 6.24
CA LYS A 117 -7.83 5.73 7.07
C LYS A 117 -7.91 4.93 8.36
N PHE A 118 -7.00 3.97 8.51
CA PHE A 118 -6.83 3.23 9.75
C PHE A 118 -6.02 4.07 10.74
N SER A 119 -6.63 4.40 11.87
CA SER A 119 -5.91 5.08 12.96
C SER A 119 -4.85 4.15 13.56
N ASN A 120 -5.16 2.85 13.68
CA ASN A 120 -4.22 1.81 14.07
C ASN A 120 -4.70 0.43 13.60
N ILE A 121 -3.78 -0.45 13.22
CA ILE A 121 -3.99 -1.89 13.03
C ILE A 121 -3.02 -2.63 13.94
N THR A 122 -3.55 -3.46 14.84
CA THR A 122 -2.74 -4.28 15.75
C THR A 122 -2.62 -5.69 15.20
N ILE A 123 -1.39 -6.17 15.02
CA ILE A 123 -1.09 -7.56 14.63
C ILE A 123 -0.38 -8.30 15.78
N GLU A 124 -0.40 -9.63 15.74
CA GLU A 124 0.33 -10.49 16.69
C GLU A 124 1.86 -10.26 16.68
#